data_AF-A0A2N8TSQ1-F1
#
_entry.id   AF-A0A2N8TSQ1-F1
#
_cell.length_a   1.000
_cell.length_b   1.000
_cell.length_c   1.000
_cell.angle_alpha   90.00
_cell.angle_beta   90.00
_cell.angle_gamma   90.00
#
_symmetry.space_group_name_H-M   'P 1'
#
loop_
_entity.id
_entity.type
_entity.pdbx_description
1 polymer ?
#
loop_
_entity_poly.entity_id
_entity_poly.type
_entity_poly.pdbx_seq_one_letter_code
_entity_poly.pdbx_strand_id
1 'polypeptide(L)'
;MALEPWEATLIAASVGAVASTSAVLFTHLLTRARDRRHKRWDRRMDTYVELLKSRRAMGSARRDFLAKRTTPSQVFDAEEELKDLGPLRAQLSMFGSTAVQALDDLALVGFTQWMKALSEWRDFDSMARADPESARRAEEKLEQIKTLSESADLIEKRMTEAILAEADFKVPFKLERWRSPFRRDAVKR
;
A
#
# COMPACT_ATOMS: atom_id res chain seq x y z
N MET A 1 -9.63 12.21 69.42
CA MET A 1 -9.81 10.74 69.47
C MET A 1 -8.70 10.13 68.63
N ALA A 2 -7.85 9.31 69.24
CA ALA A 2 -6.87 8.51 68.50
C ALA A 2 -7.56 7.21 68.06
N LEU A 3 -7.30 6.78 66.81
CA LEU A 3 -7.82 5.51 66.27
C LEU A 3 -7.29 4.33 67.11
N GLU A 4 -8.14 3.34 67.35
CA GLU A 4 -7.65 2.11 67.98
C GLU A 4 -6.81 1.28 66.98
N PRO A 5 -5.83 0.50 67.46
CA PRO A 5 -4.89 -0.23 66.60
C PRO A 5 -5.57 -1.14 65.55
N TRP A 6 -6.71 -1.75 65.90
CA TRP A 6 -7.45 -2.63 65.00
C TRP A 6 -8.22 -1.86 63.92
N GLU A 7 -8.72 -0.66 64.21
CA GLU A 7 -9.38 0.24 63.24
C GLU A 7 -8.36 0.73 62.20
N ALA A 8 -7.18 1.15 62.67
CA ALA A 8 -6.08 1.54 61.79
C ALA A 8 -5.63 0.38 60.88
N THR A 9 -5.60 -0.85 61.41
CA THR A 9 -5.24 -2.04 60.64
C THR A 9 -6.28 -2.39 59.58
N LEU A 10 -7.58 -2.30 59.90
CA LEU A 10 -8.65 -2.54 58.93
C LEU A 10 -8.69 -1.49 57.81
N ILE A 11 -8.46 -0.22 58.15
CA ILE A 11 -8.35 0.87 57.15
C ILE A 11 -7.12 0.65 56.27
N ALA A 12 -5.96 0.33 56.84
CA ALA A 12 -4.75 0.05 56.08
C ALA A 12 -4.92 -1.18 55.16
N ALA A 13 -5.52 -2.25 55.65
CA ALA A 13 -5.78 -3.47 54.88
C ALA A 13 -6.76 -3.23 53.72
N SER A 14 -7.84 -2.47 53.95
CA SER A 14 -8.82 -2.13 52.92
C SER A 14 -8.25 -1.20 51.85
N VAL A 15 -7.51 -0.15 52.25
CA VAL A 15 -6.79 0.73 51.31
C VAL A 15 -5.76 -0.06 50.49
N GLY A 16 -5.00 -0.95 51.14
CA GLY A 16 -4.05 -1.83 50.48
C GLY A 16 -4.72 -2.76 49.45
N ALA A 17 -5.84 -3.39 49.83
CA ALA A 17 -6.60 -4.26 48.94
C ALA A 17 -7.17 -3.52 47.72
N VAL A 18 -7.71 -2.31 47.90
CA VAL A 18 -8.21 -1.48 46.81
C VAL A 18 -7.08 -1.03 45.89
N ALA A 19 -5.94 -0.62 46.44
CA ALA A 19 -4.76 -0.22 45.68
C ALA A 19 -4.22 -1.39 44.83
N SER A 20 -4.07 -2.58 45.42
CA SER A 20 -3.63 -3.78 44.70
C SER A 20 -4.61 -4.20 43.61
N THR A 21 -5.92 -4.20 43.90
CA THR A 21 -6.95 -4.55 42.90
C THR A 21 -6.96 -3.56 41.74
N SER A 22 -6.84 -2.26 42.03
CA SER A 22 -6.75 -1.20 41.01
C SER A 22 -5.51 -1.37 40.15
N ALA A 23 -4.34 -1.64 40.75
CA ALA A 23 -3.10 -1.88 40.02
C ALA A 23 -3.21 -3.08 39.06
N VAL A 24 -3.86 -4.18 39.49
CA VAL A 24 -4.13 -5.35 38.63
C VAL A 24 -5.06 -4.97 37.48
N LEU A 25 -6.14 -4.23 37.74
CA LEU A 25 -7.07 -3.79 36.70
C LEU A 25 -6.40 -2.88 35.67
N PHE A 26 -5.64 -1.87 36.12
CA PHE A 26 -4.89 -0.99 35.24
C PHE A 26 -3.87 -1.76 34.40
N THR A 27 -3.10 -2.65 35.03
CA THR A 27 -2.13 -3.50 34.30
C THR A 27 -2.83 -4.35 33.26
N HIS A 28 -3.96 -4.98 33.59
CA HIS A 28 -4.72 -5.80 32.65
C HIS A 28 -5.27 -5.00 31.47
N LEU A 29 -5.80 -3.79 31.72
CA LEU A 29 -6.29 -2.90 30.67
C LEU A 29 -5.16 -2.42 29.75
N LEU A 30 -4.01 -2.04 30.33
CA LEU A 30 -2.83 -1.61 29.58
C LEU A 30 -2.26 -2.75 28.72
N THR A 31 -2.19 -3.97 29.27
CA THR A 31 -1.74 -5.15 28.52
C THR A 31 -2.70 -5.46 27.38
N ARG A 32 -4.02 -5.47 27.63
CA ARG A 32 -5.02 -5.66 26.55
C ARG A 32 -4.92 -4.58 25.47
N ALA A 33 -4.71 -3.32 25.85
CA ALA A 33 -4.55 -2.23 24.90
C ALA A 33 -3.25 -2.35 24.10
N ARG A 34 -2.16 -2.79 24.73
CA ARG A 34 -0.88 -3.10 24.07
C ARG A 34 -1.03 -4.24 23.08
N ASP A 35 -1.65 -5.35 23.47
CA ASP A 35 -1.86 -6.52 22.61
C ASP A 35 -2.71 -6.17 21.38
N ARG A 36 -3.77 -5.38 21.56
CA ARG A 36 -4.62 -4.90 20.45
C ARG A 36 -3.86 -3.99 19.49
N ARG A 37 -2.90 -3.21 19.99
CA ARG A 37 -2.04 -2.36 19.14
C ARG A 37 -1.03 -3.22 18.39
N HIS A 38 -0.38 -4.16 19.07
CA HIS A 38 0.57 -5.10 18.46
C HIS A 38 -0.09 -5.92 17.35
N LYS A 39 -1.26 -6.52 17.60
CA LYS A 39 -1.97 -7.29 16.57
C LYS A 39 -2.36 -6.44 15.36
N ARG A 40 -2.78 -5.18 15.56
CA ARG A 40 -3.09 -4.28 14.44
C ARG A 40 -1.85 -3.89 13.65
N TRP A 41 -0.74 -3.69 14.35
CA TRP A 41 0.56 -3.43 13.74
C TRP A 41 1.03 -4.63 12.89
N ASP A 42 0.96 -5.84 13.43
CA ASP A 42 1.33 -7.07 12.71
C ASP A 42 0.50 -7.21 11.42
N ARG A 43 -0.83 -7.07 11.52
CA ARG A 43 -1.73 -7.13 10.35
C ARG A 43 -1.41 -6.06 9.30
N ARG A 44 -1.01 -4.86 9.74
CA ARG A 44 -0.57 -3.80 8.83
C ARG A 44 0.72 -4.18 8.11
N MET A 45 1.71 -4.70 8.84
CA MET A 45 2.98 -5.11 8.23
C MET A 45 2.78 -6.28 7.25
N ASP A 46 1.95 -7.28 7.60
CA ASP A 46 1.58 -8.37 6.70
C ASP A 46 0.97 -7.82 5.40
N THR A 47 0.03 -6.88 5.52
CA THR A 47 -0.61 -6.22 4.36
C THR A 47 0.43 -5.50 3.49
N TYR A 48 1.39 -4.81 4.10
CA TYR A 48 2.46 -4.11 3.38
C TYR A 48 3.41 -5.07 2.67
N VAL A 49 3.71 -6.23 3.26
CA VAL A 49 4.52 -7.27 2.61
C VAL A 49 3.82 -7.77 1.35
N GLU A 50 2.54 -8.10 1.42
CA GLU A 50 1.77 -8.56 0.26
C GLU A 50 1.65 -7.46 -0.82
N LEU A 51 1.45 -6.20 -0.40
CA LEU A 51 1.46 -5.06 -1.32
C LEU A 51 2.79 -4.95 -2.07
N LEU A 52 3.93 -5.01 -1.38
CA LEU A 52 5.24 -4.93 -2.01
C LEU A 52 5.52 -6.11 -2.96
N LYS A 53 5.04 -7.32 -2.63
CA LYS A 53 5.14 -8.48 -3.54
C LYS A 53 4.38 -8.24 -4.84
N SER A 54 3.11 -7.82 -4.76
CA SER A 54 2.30 -7.50 -5.94
C SER A 54 2.95 -6.38 -6.78
N ARG A 55 3.42 -5.30 -6.15
CA ARG A 55 4.13 -4.22 -6.87
C ARG A 55 5.40 -4.71 -7.56
N ARG A 56 6.16 -5.59 -6.91
CA ARG A 56 7.35 -6.19 -7.52
C ARG A 56 7.01 -7.05 -8.74
N ALA A 57 5.93 -7.84 -8.67
CA ALA A 57 5.45 -8.67 -9.78
C ALA A 57 5.02 -7.81 -10.98
N MET A 58 4.22 -6.78 -10.74
CA MET A 58 3.85 -5.79 -11.77
C MET A 58 5.09 -5.11 -12.36
N GLY A 59 6.03 -4.68 -11.52
CA GLY A 59 7.28 -4.06 -11.97
C GLY A 59 8.14 -5.00 -12.82
N SER A 60 8.21 -6.31 -12.50
CA SER A 60 8.90 -7.27 -13.37
C SER A 60 8.20 -7.41 -14.70
N ALA A 61 6.87 -7.51 -14.74
CA ALA A 61 6.12 -7.61 -15.99
C ALA A 61 6.38 -6.40 -16.91
N ARG A 62 6.41 -5.18 -16.35
CA ARG A 62 6.75 -3.97 -17.12
C ARG A 62 8.17 -4.02 -17.70
N ARG A 63 9.16 -4.41 -16.88
CA ARG A 63 10.56 -4.53 -17.33
C ARG A 63 10.74 -5.61 -18.38
N ASP A 64 10.12 -6.77 -18.20
CA ASP A 64 10.18 -7.86 -19.16
C ASP A 64 9.54 -7.47 -20.50
N PHE A 65 8.39 -6.78 -20.47
CA PHE A 65 7.79 -6.21 -21.68
C PHE A 65 8.76 -5.27 -22.39
N LEU A 66 9.35 -4.29 -21.68
CA LEU A 66 10.25 -3.32 -22.29
C LEU A 66 11.52 -3.95 -22.86
N ALA A 67 12.03 -5.01 -22.21
CA ALA A 67 13.24 -5.71 -22.65
C ALA A 67 13.01 -6.64 -23.84
N LYS A 68 11.93 -7.43 -23.81
CA LYS A 68 11.70 -8.55 -24.75
C LYS A 68 10.61 -8.26 -25.78
N ARG A 69 9.84 -7.18 -25.60
CA ARG A 69 8.61 -6.88 -26.36
C ARG A 69 7.61 -8.05 -26.38
N THR A 70 7.68 -8.90 -25.35
CA THR A 70 6.80 -10.05 -25.19
C THR A 70 5.45 -9.62 -24.67
N THR A 71 4.37 -10.18 -25.23
CA THR A 71 3.00 -9.91 -24.80
C THR A 71 2.85 -10.24 -23.31
N PRO A 72 2.30 -9.33 -22.48
CA PRO A 72 2.18 -9.56 -21.05
C PRO A 72 1.32 -10.76 -20.68
N SER A 73 0.41 -11.24 -21.53
CA SER A 73 -0.29 -12.52 -21.31
C SER A 73 0.63 -13.76 -21.25
N GLN A 74 1.90 -13.64 -21.64
CA GLN A 74 2.93 -14.69 -21.47
C GLN A 74 3.76 -14.52 -20.19
N VAL A 75 3.61 -13.41 -19.47
CA VAL A 75 4.46 -12.99 -18.33
C VAL A 75 3.62 -12.60 -17.09
N PHE A 76 2.35 -12.28 -17.28
CA PHE A 76 1.47 -11.64 -16.32
C PHE A 76 0.01 -12.00 -16.64
N ASP A 77 -0.59 -12.87 -15.84
CA ASP A 77 -2.05 -13.07 -15.88
C ASP A 77 -2.70 -11.88 -15.19
N ALA A 78 -3.06 -10.88 -16.01
CA ALA A 78 -3.69 -9.67 -15.51
C ALA A 78 -5.03 -9.93 -14.85
N GLU A 79 -5.74 -10.98 -15.23
CA GLU A 79 -7.04 -11.32 -14.65
C GLU A 79 -6.88 -11.95 -13.27
N GLU A 80 -5.90 -12.84 -13.11
CA GLU A 80 -5.54 -13.43 -11.81
C GLU A 80 -4.98 -12.38 -10.85
N GLU A 81 -4.04 -11.55 -11.29
CA GLU A 81 -3.52 -10.44 -10.47
C GLU A 81 -4.63 -9.43 -10.10
N LEU A 82 -5.55 -9.10 -11.01
CA LEU A 82 -6.68 -8.24 -10.69
C LEU A 82 -7.63 -8.87 -9.65
N LYS A 83 -7.80 -10.19 -9.66
CA LYS A 83 -8.61 -10.91 -8.63
C LYS A 83 -7.95 -10.82 -7.26
N ASP A 84 -6.63 -10.95 -7.19
CA ASP A 84 -5.88 -10.91 -5.93
C ASP A 84 -5.73 -9.48 -5.36
N LEU A 85 -5.81 -8.46 -6.21
CA LEU A 85 -5.82 -7.06 -5.78
C LEU A 85 -7.05 -6.69 -4.94
N GLY A 86 -8.20 -7.33 -5.15
CA GLY A 86 -9.42 -7.03 -4.41
C GLY A 86 -9.26 -7.25 -2.89
N PRO A 87 -8.92 -8.48 -2.45
CA PRO A 87 -8.63 -8.78 -1.06
C PRO A 87 -7.50 -7.92 -0.47
N LEU A 88 -6.41 -7.72 -1.22
CA LEU A 88 -5.28 -6.91 -0.78
C LEU A 88 -5.70 -5.45 -0.51
N ARG A 89 -6.50 -4.85 -1.39
CA ARG A 89 -7.00 -3.47 -1.20
C ARG A 89 -7.98 -3.37 -0.04
N ALA A 90 -8.82 -4.38 0.17
CA ALA A 90 -9.67 -4.45 1.36
C ALA A 90 -8.82 -4.45 2.64
N GLN A 91 -7.77 -5.28 2.72
CA GLN A 91 -6.84 -5.29 3.85
C GLN A 91 -6.13 -3.94 4.00
N LEU A 92 -5.69 -3.33 2.90
CA LEU A 92 -5.04 -2.02 2.91
C LEU A 92 -5.99 -0.92 3.43
N SER A 93 -7.28 -0.97 3.09
CA SER A 93 -8.29 -0.05 3.62
C SER A 93 -8.51 -0.22 5.13
N MET A 94 -8.44 -1.45 5.63
CA MET A 94 -8.66 -1.78 7.04
C MET A 94 -7.46 -1.47 7.92
N PHE A 95 -6.25 -1.72 7.41
CA PHE A 95 -5.03 -1.69 8.20
C PHE A 95 -4.02 -0.65 7.74
N GLY A 96 -3.95 -0.32 6.44
CA GLY A 96 -2.97 0.59 5.88
C GLY A 96 -3.10 2.04 6.37
N SER A 97 -2.01 2.79 6.28
CA SER A 97 -2.02 4.23 6.50
C SER A 97 -2.55 4.97 5.28
N THR A 98 -3.09 6.17 5.50
CA THR A 98 -3.63 7.03 4.43
C THR A 98 -2.59 7.35 3.35
N ALA A 99 -1.31 7.48 3.74
CA ALA A 99 -0.22 7.73 2.81
C ALA A 99 0.01 6.54 1.87
N VAL A 100 0.05 5.31 2.40
CA VAL A 100 0.23 4.10 1.59
C VAL A 100 -1.00 3.85 0.73
N GLN A 101 -2.22 4.05 1.26
CA GLN A 101 -3.47 3.95 0.49
C GLN A 101 -3.50 4.92 -0.69
N ALA A 102 -3.11 6.19 -0.50
CA ALA A 102 -3.08 7.16 -1.59
C ALA A 102 -2.08 6.78 -2.69
N LEU A 103 -0.92 6.23 -2.31
CA LEU A 103 0.07 5.72 -3.26
C LEU A 103 -0.40 4.46 -3.98
N ASP A 104 -1.17 3.60 -3.31
CA ASP A 104 -1.80 2.42 -3.91
C ASP A 104 -2.83 2.80 -4.98
N ASP A 105 -3.68 3.79 -4.69
CA ASP A 105 -4.65 4.31 -5.65
C ASP A 105 -3.95 4.89 -6.90
N LEU A 106 -2.87 5.65 -6.70
CA LEU A 106 -2.06 6.19 -7.81
C LEU A 106 -1.40 5.08 -8.62
N ALA A 107 -0.88 4.05 -7.94
CA ALA A 107 -0.26 2.90 -8.60
C ALA A 107 -1.29 2.14 -9.45
N LEU A 108 -2.53 1.98 -8.97
CA LEU A 108 -3.61 1.34 -9.71
C LEU A 108 -4.01 2.16 -10.96
N VAL A 109 -4.11 3.48 -10.84
CA VAL A 109 -4.36 4.35 -11.99
C VAL A 109 -3.24 4.21 -13.03
N GLY A 110 -1.98 4.29 -12.59
CA GLY A 110 -0.82 4.12 -13.47
C GLY A 110 -0.81 2.76 -14.16
N PHE A 111 -1.10 1.69 -13.42
CA PHE A 111 -1.20 0.34 -13.96
C PHE A 111 -2.30 0.20 -15.02
N THR A 112 -3.49 0.76 -14.76
CA THR A 112 -4.61 0.73 -15.72
C THR A 112 -4.26 1.47 -17.02
N GLN A 113 -3.60 2.63 -16.90
CA GLN A 113 -3.14 3.38 -18.07
C GLN A 113 -2.05 2.63 -18.84
N TRP A 114 -1.13 1.98 -18.13
CA TRP A 114 -0.09 1.14 -18.73
C TRP A 114 -0.70 -0.04 -19.50
N MET A 115 -1.66 -0.76 -18.90
CA MET A 115 -2.37 -1.87 -19.56
C MET A 115 -3.13 -1.42 -20.80
N LYS A 116 -3.76 -0.24 -20.76
CA LYS A 116 -4.44 0.33 -21.92
C LYS A 116 -3.45 0.64 -23.05
N ALA A 117 -2.36 1.35 -22.74
CA ALA A 117 -1.34 1.71 -23.73
C ALA A 117 -0.70 0.47 -24.37
N LEU A 118 -0.47 -0.56 -23.57
CA LEU A 118 0.01 -1.87 -24.02
C LEU A 118 -0.98 -2.55 -24.98
N SER A 119 -2.28 -2.56 -24.66
CA SER A 119 -3.30 -3.14 -25.54
C SER A 119 -3.31 -2.42 -26.89
N GLU A 120 -3.30 -1.08 -26.87
CA GLU A 120 -3.26 -0.26 -28.09
C GLU A 120 -1.97 -0.47 -28.88
N TRP A 121 -0.82 -0.57 -28.21
CA TRP A 121 0.46 -0.90 -28.85
C TRP A 121 0.37 -2.24 -29.60
N ARG A 122 -0.16 -3.28 -28.96
CA ARG A 122 -0.32 -4.61 -29.58
C ARG A 122 -1.18 -4.56 -30.83
N ASP A 123 -2.29 -3.81 -30.77
CA ASP A 123 -3.20 -3.69 -31.90
C ASP A 123 -2.50 -3.03 -33.10
N PHE A 124 -1.72 -1.95 -32.88
CA PHE A 124 -0.94 -1.30 -33.93
C PHE A 124 0.25 -2.13 -34.43
N ASP A 125 0.99 -2.78 -33.54
CA ASP A 125 2.15 -3.63 -33.90
C ASP A 125 1.72 -4.80 -34.80
N SER A 126 0.53 -5.36 -34.56
CA SER A 126 -0.04 -6.41 -35.40
C SER A 126 -0.31 -5.95 -36.85
N MET A 127 -0.57 -4.65 -37.06
CA MET A 127 -0.88 -4.05 -38.35
C MET A 127 0.33 -3.37 -39.01
N ALA A 128 1.44 -3.22 -38.28
CA ALA A 128 2.60 -2.43 -38.69
C ALA A 128 3.28 -2.91 -39.99
N ARG A 129 3.13 -4.19 -40.35
CA ARG A 129 3.65 -4.73 -41.62
C ARG A 129 2.83 -4.32 -42.84
N ALA A 130 1.54 -4.05 -42.65
CA ALA A 130 0.60 -3.74 -43.72
C ALA A 130 0.36 -2.23 -43.86
N ASP A 131 0.56 -1.46 -42.80
CA ASP A 131 0.32 -0.02 -42.74
C ASP A 131 1.47 0.73 -42.06
N PRO A 132 2.21 1.59 -42.79
CA PRO A 132 3.26 2.43 -42.22
C PRO A 132 2.76 3.40 -41.14
N GLU A 133 1.49 3.83 -41.19
CA GLU A 133 0.93 4.69 -40.14
C GLU A 133 0.77 3.92 -38.82
N SER A 134 0.31 2.68 -38.88
CA SER A 134 0.24 1.76 -37.73
C SER A 134 1.62 1.50 -37.13
N ALA A 135 2.67 1.37 -37.95
CA ALA A 135 4.04 1.25 -37.45
C ALA A 135 4.46 2.49 -36.63
N ARG A 136 4.20 3.70 -37.13
CA ARG A 136 4.48 4.95 -36.39
C ARG A 136 3.68 5.03 -35.09
N ARG A 137 2.39 4.67 -35.10
CA ARG A 137 1.55 4.67 -33.90
C ARG A 137 2.02 3.65 -32.86
N ALA A 138 2.52 2.49 -33.29
CA ALA A 138 3.13 1.51 -32.40
C ALA A 138 4.39 2.08 -31.71
N GLU A 139 5.25 2.80 -32.46
CA GLU A 139 6.40 3.50 -31.86
C GLU A 139 5.98 4.57 -30.84
N GLU A 140 4.99 5.40 -31.18
CA GLU A 140 4.44 6.40 -30.25
C GLU A 140 3.91 5.76 -28.96
N LYS A 141 3.20 4.63 -29.07
CA LYS A 141 2.70 3.89 -27.91
C LYS A 141 3.81 3.28 -27.09
N LEU A 142 4.89 2.80 -27.72
CA LEU A 142 6.05 2.28 -27.00
C LEU A 142 6.71 3.35 -26.15
N GLU A 143 6.87 4.58 -26.66
CA GLU A 143 7.37 5.71 -25.88
C GLU A 143 6.42 6.07 -24.73
N GLN A 144 5.11 6.07 -24.97
CA GLN A 144 4.11 6.25 -23.91
C GLN A 144 4.26 5.20 -22.81
N ILE A 145 4.43 3.93 -23.18
CA ILE A 145 4.60 2.82 -22.23
C ILE A 145 5.88 2.99 -21.39
N LYS A 146 6.98 3.48 -21.98
CA LYS A 146 8.22 3.78 -21.24
C LYS A 146 7.96 4.85 -20.18
N THR A 147 7.38 5.99 -20.55
CA THR A 147 7.07 7.08 -19.61
C THR A 147 6.11 6.63 -18.49
N LEU A 148 5.12 5.81 -18.82
CA LEU A 148 4.21 5.23 -17.83
C LEU A 148 4.94 4.27 -16.88
N SER A 149 5.88 3.48 -17.39
CA SER A 149 6.70 2.56 -16.59
C SER A 149 7.60 3.32 -15.61
N GLU A 150 8.26 4.39 -16.05
CA GLU A 150 9.08 5.26 -15.18
C GLU A 150 8.24 5.91 -14.08
N SER A 151 7.04 6.38 -14.43
CA SER A 151 6.11 6.98 -13.47
C SER A 151 5.63 5.96 -12.43
N ALA A 152 5.35 4.72 -12.86
CA ALA A 152 4.96 3.64 -11.98
C ALA A 152 6.11 3.24 -11.03
N ASP A 153 7.34 3.12 -11.54
CA ASP A 153 8.52 2.80 -10.73
C ASP A 153 8.79 3.88 -9.66
N LEU A 154 8.55 5.16 -9.99
CA LEU A 154 8.62 6.25 -9.01
C LEU A 154 7.55 6.09 -7.92
N ILE A 155 6.30 5.76 -8.27
CA ILE A 155 5.22 5.56 -7.30
C ILE A 155 5.56 4.38 -6.37
N GLU A 156 6.03 3.26 -6.92
CA GLU A 156 6.43 2.08 -6.16
C GLU A 156 7.60 2.36 -5.21
N LYS A 157 8.58 3.16 -5.66
CA LYS A 157 9.66 3.63 -4.78
C LYS A 157 9.12 4.47 -3.62
N ARG A 158 8.21 5.42 -3.89
CA ARG A 158 7.59 6.24 -2.83
C ARG A 158 6.73 5.43 -1.87
N MET A 159 6.03 4.42 -2.38
CA MET A 159 5.27 3.48 -1.56
C MET A 159 6.18 2.73 -0.60
N THR A 160 7.31 2.23 -1.10
CA THR A 160 8.34 1.57 -0.28
C THR A 160 8.90 2.52 0.77
N GLU A 161 9.24 3.76 0.40
CA GLU A 161 9.70 4.80 1.33
C GLU A 161 8.66 5.11 2.42
N ALA A 162 7.37 5.19 2.07
CA ALA A 162 6.29 5.44 3.01
C ALA A 162 6.11 4.27 3.99
N ILE A 163 6.17 3.02 3.50
CA ILE A 163 6.11 1.80 4.31
C ILE A 163 7.30 1.75 5.28
N LEU A 164 8.52 2.03 4.80
CA LEU A 164 9.73 2.05 5.64
C LEU A 164 9.68 3.17 6.69
N ALA A 165 9.23 4.37 6.31
CA ALA A 165 9.06 5.46 7.27
C ALA A 165 8.06 5.08 8.38
N GLU A 166 6.98 4.40 8.01
CA GLU A 166 6.02 3.91 8.98
C GLU A 166 6.60 2.80 9.86
N ALA A 167 7.32 1.83 9.28
CA ALA A 167 8.01 0.76 10.01
C ALA A 167 9.05 1.27 11.01
N ASP A 168 9.73 2.37 10.67
CA ASP A 168 10.67 3.08 11.54
C ASP A 168 9.98 3.97 12.59
N PHE A 169 8.65 3.96 12.66
CA PHE A 169 7.84 4.85 13.51
C PHE A 169 8.11 6.35 13.27
N LYS A 170 8.55 6.74 12.06
CA LYS A 170 8.72 8.13 11.66
C LYS A 170 7.35 8.76 11.33
N VAL A 171 7.18 10.04 11.68
CA VAL A 171 5.94 10.84 11.50
C VAL A 171 5.39 10.69 10.07
N PRO A 172 4.05 10.63 9.84
CA PRO A 172 3.47 10.34 8.54
C PRO A 172 4.02 11.24 7.42
N PHE A 173 4.47 10.59 6.35
CA PHE A 173 4.98 11.19 5.13
C PHE A 173 4.00 12.26 4.60
N LYS A 174 4.44 13.52 4.52
CA LYS A 174 3.63 14.62 3.98
C LYS A 174 3.56 14.52 2.45
N LEU A 175 2.39 14.13 1.93
CA LEU A 175 2.06 14.10 0.49
C LEU A 175 2.01 15.49 -0.17
N GLU A 176 2.07 16.59 0.59
CA GLU A 176 1.82 17.98 0.15
C GLU A 176 2.73 18.50 -0.97
N ARG A 177 3.88 17.86 -1.26
CA ARG A 177 4.82 18.33 -2.29
C ARG A 177 4.74 17.63 -3.64
N TRP A 178 3.83 16.66 -3.83
CA TRP A 178 3.80 15.88 -5.07
C TRP A 178 2.69 16.30 -6.04
N ARG A 179 3.09 16.81 -7.21
CA ARG A 179 2.21 16.98 -8.38
C ARG A 179 2.26 15.69 -9.21
N SER A 180 1.23 14.86 -9.09
CA SER A 180 1.05 13.68 -9.94
C SER A 180 1.04 14.07 -11.42
N PRO A 181 1.83 13.42 -12.30
CA PRO A 181 1.66 13.58 -13.74
C PRO A 181 0.28 13.07 -14.20
N PHE A 182 -0.33 12.13 -13.47
CA PHE A 182 -1.64 11.55 -13.76
C PHE A 182 -2.84 12.43 -13.37
N ARG A 183 -2.62 13.53 -12.63
CA ARG A 183 -3.71 14.44 -12.24
C ARG A 183 -4.17 15.38 -13.36
N ARG A 184 -3.41 15.53 -14.45
CA ARG A 184 -3.77 16.48 -15.50
C ARG A 184 -4.96 16.05 -16.36
N ASP A 185 -5.23 14.74 -16.46
CA ASP A 185 -6.28 14.22 -17.35
C ASP A 185 -7.58 13.84 -16.65
N ALA A 186 -7.62 13.84 -15.31
CA ALA A 186 -8.80 13.49 -14.54
C ALA A 186 -9.81 14.65 -14.32
N VAL A 187 -9.49 15.87 -14.78
CA VAL A 187 -10.29 17.10 -14.54
C VAL A 187 -10.83 17.72 -15.83
N LYS A 188 -10.96 16.94 -16.90
CA LYS A 188 -11.78 17.33 -18.07
C LYS A 188 -12.98 16.40 -18.17
N ARG A 189 -14.01 16.70 -17.39
CA ARG A 189 -15.41 16.40 -17.72
C ARG A 189 -16.07 17.71 -18.13
#